data_AF-A0A3N2MQX6-F1
#
_entry.id   AF-A0A3N2MQX6-F1
#
_cell.length_a   1.000
_cell.length_b   1.000
_cell.length_c   1.000
_cell.angle_alpha   90.00
_cell.angle_beta   90.00
_cell.angle_gamma   90.00
#
_symmetry.space_group_name_H-M   'P 1'
#
loop_
_entity.id
_entity.type
_entity.pdbx_description
1 polymer ?
#
loop_
_entity_poly.entity_id
_entity_poly.type
_entity_poly.pdbx_seq_one_letter_code
_entity_poly.pdbx_strand_id
1 'polypeptide(L)'
;MEFTTFETAIKNYLDKRAEDDAQFATTYAKPNKNIKECCKYIFQQVEKNKPKGERCVGVSDDEVFGLAVHYYDEDDIVVEGPKNKVEAVQSPSPEPPASPEQITSEEKPKQRKPRKPKAAVDPNIPEPLDIPIF
;
A
#
# COMPACT_ATOMS: atom_id res chain seq x y z
N MET A 1 23.93 15.19 17.41
CA MET A 1 22.55 15.30 16.88
C MET A 1 21.64 14.53 17.80
N GLU A 2 20.44 15.02 18.05
CA GLU A 2 19.41 14.23 18.73
C GLU A 2 18.64 13.40 17.70
N PHE A 3 18.33 12.17 18.08
CA PHE A 3 17.47 11.26 17.34
C PHE A 3 16.18 11.08 18.15
N THR A 4 15.05 11.11 17.47
CA THR A 4 13.76 10.71 18.02
C THR A 4 13.78 9.23 18.44
N THR A 5 12.81 8.81 19.24
CA THR A 5 12.60 7.39 19.59
C THR A 5 12.43 6.53 18.34
N PHE A 6 11.75 7.04 17.30
CA PHE A 6 11.58 6.37 16.01
C PHE A 6 12.92 6.22 15.26
N GLU A 7 13.66 7.31 15.02
CA GLU A 7 14.98 7.26 14.38
C GLU A 7 15.95 6.33 15.14
N THR A 8 15.86 6.31 16.48
CA THR A 8 16.66 5.44 17.34
C THR A 8 16.26 3.96 17.19
N ALA A 9 14.97 3.65 17.06
CA ALA A 9 14.49 2.28 16.80
C ALA A 9 14.95 1.77 15.43
N ILE A 10 14.80 2.60 14.38
CA ILE A 10 15.32 2.29 13.03
C ILE A 10 16.84 2.03 13.10
N LYS A 11 17.60 2.92 13.73
CA LYS A 11 19.06 2.77 13.84
C LYS A 11 19.45 1.45 14.54
N ASN A 12 18.84 1.11 15.68
CA ASN A 12 19.16 -0.13 16.40
C ASN A 12 18.81 -1.40 15.59
N TYR A 13 17.77 -1.35 14.76
CA TYR A 13 17.45 -2.46 13.85
C TYR A 13 18.51 -2.58 12.73
N LEU A 14 18.87 -1.46 12.10
CA LEU A 14 19.84 -1.42 11.00
C LEU A 14 21.27 -1.76 11.46
N ASP A 15 21.67 -1.32 12.67
CA ASP A 15 22.94 -1.69 13.28
C ASP A 15 23.04 -3.22 13.42
N LYS A 16 22.02 -3.88 14.00
CA LYS A 16 21.96 -5.35 14.10
C LYS A 16 21.95 -6.03 12.74
N ARG A 17 21.17 -5.52 11.78
CA ARG A 17 21.11 -6.08 10.43
C ARG A 17 22.48 -6.01 9.73
N ALA A 18 23.30 -5.00 10.03
CA ALA A 18 24.69 -4.90 9.58
C ALA A 18 25.66 -5.83 10.36
N GLU A 19 25.36 -6.19 11.61
CA GLU A 19 26.12 -7.21 12.34
C GLU A 19 25.89 -8.62 11.75
N ASP A 20 24.65 -8.94 11.36
CA ASP A 20 24.28 -10.20 10.70
C ASP A 20 24.65 -10.27 9.21
N ASP A 21 24.75 -9.14 8.51
CA ASP A 21 24.90 -9.07 7.05
C ASP A 21 26.00 -8.11 6.60
N ALA A 22 27.14 -8.67 6.20
CA ALA A 22 28.32 -7.92 5.76
C ALA A 22 28.12 -7.15 4.43
N GLN A 23 27.20 -7.60 3.56
CA GLN A 23 26.86 -6.85 2.35
C GLN A 23 26.04 -5.61 2.73
N PHE A 24 25.06 -5.78 3.61
CA PHE A 24 24.30 -4.66 4.16
C PHE A 24 25.21 -3.68 4.92
N ALA A 25 26.12 -4.16 5.77
CA ALA A 25 27.08 -3.34 6.51
C ALA A 25 27.94 -2.43 5.61
N THR A 26 28.40 -2.99 4.48
CA THR A 26 29.21 -2.24 3.49
C THR A 26 28.42 -1.07 2.88
N THR A 27 27.10 -1.22 2.73
CA THR A 27 26.20 -0.19 2.22
C THR A 27 25.70 0.76 3.33
N TYR A 28 25.47 0.27 4.54
CA TYR A 28 25.11 1.05 5.72
C TYR A 28 26.22 2.03 6.15
N ALA A 29 27.48 1.64 5.97
CA ALA A 29 28.65 2.48 6.24
C ALA A 29 28.90 3.60 5.18
N LYS A 30 28.11 3.68 4.10
CA LYS A 30 28.25 4.72 3.07
C LYS A 30 27.86 6.10 3.66
N PRO A 31 28.73 7.13 3.62
CA PRO A 31 28.44 8.44 4.20
C PRO A 31 27.32 9.23 3.49
N ASN A 32 26.86 8.74 2.34
CA ASN A 32 25.75 9.31 1.56
C ASN A 32 24.35 8.83 2.02
N LYS A 33 24.26 7.91 2.99
CA LYS A 33 22.99 7.41 3.54
C LYS A 33 22.82 7.92 4.98
N ASN A 34 21.62 8.35 5.37
CA ASN A 34 21.37 8.98 6.66
C ASN A 34 20.05 8.50 7.29
N ILE A 35 20.06 8.18 8.60
CA ILE A 35 18.87 7.74 9.35
C ILE A 35 17.70 8.73 9.20
N LYS A 36 17.97 10.04 9.16
CA LYS A 36 16.93 11.06 9.00
C LYS A 36 16.21 10.95 7.64
N GLU A 37 16.95 10.64 6.58
CA GLU A 37 16.40 10.46 5.24
C GLU A 37 15.74 9.10 5.05
N CYS A 38 16.28 8.06 5.69
CA CYS A 38 15.60 6.76 5.83
C CYS A 38 14.21 6.93 6.45
N CYS A 39 14.08 7.65 7.57
CA CYS A 39 12.79 7.95 8.19
C CYS A 39 11.89 8.77 7.25
N LYS A 40 12.41 9.81 6.58
CA LYS A 40 11.66 10.60 5.58
C LYS A 40 11.15 9.73 4.41
N TYR A 41 11.93 8.74 3.96
CA TYR A 41 11.53 7.78 2.94
C TYR A 41 10.40 6.87 3.43
N ILE A 42 10.54 6.28 4.61
CA ILE A 42 9.49 5.42 5.22
C ILE A 42 8.16 6.18 5.31
N PHE A 43 8.15 7.41 5.85
CA PHE A 43 6.93 8.22 5.93
C PHE A 43 6.31 8.50 4.56
N GLN A 44 7.11 8.78 3.53
CA GLN A 44 6.60 8.97 2.17
C GLN A 44 6.03 7.69 1.55
N GLN A 45 6.64 6.52 1.78
CA GLN A 45 6.12 5.26 1.26
C GLN A 45 4.80 4.88 1.96
N VAL A 46 4.69 5.12 3.27
CA VAL A 46 3.43 4.97 4.02
C VAL A 46 2.36 5.95 3.52
N GLU A 47 2.70 7.22 3.27
CA GLU A 47 1.75 8.21 2.76
C GLU A 47 1.32 7.93 1.30
N LYS A 48 2.19 7.36 0.47
CA LYS A 48 1.83 6.93 -0.90
C LYS A 48 0.88 5.73 -0.92
N ASN A 49 1.05 4.79 0.00
CA ASN A 49 0.17 3.62 0.13
C ASN A 49 -1.12 3.90 0.90
N LYS A 50 -1.24 5.08 1.51
CA LYS A 50 -2.44 5.53 2.22
C LYS A 50 -3.66 5.61 1.29
N PRO A 51 -4.78 4.94 1.61
CA PRO A 51 -6.00 5.07 0.80
C PRO A 51 -6.61 6.47 0.91
N LYS A 52 -7.10 6.98 -0.23
CA LYS A 52 -7.70 8.33 -0.31
C LYS A 52 -8.96 8.42 0.54
N GLY A 53 -8.92 9.27 1.57
CA GLY A 53 -10.04 9.55 2.48
C GLY A 53 -9.74 9.21 3.94
N GLU A 54 -8.74 8.38 4.22
CA GLU A 54 -8.35 8.07 5.59
C GLU A 54 -7.50 9.18 6.24
N ARG A 55 -7.49 9.22 7.57
CA ARG A 55 -6.77 10.24 8.35
C ARG A 55 -5.39 9.77 8.82
N CYS A 56 -5.28 8.53 9.27
CA CYS A 56 -4.03 7.86 9.63
C CYS A 56 -3.84 6.58 8.77
N VAL A 57 -2.69 5.92 8.91
CA VAL A 57 -2.42 4.55 8.44
C VAL A 57 -1.78 3.81 9.60
N GLY A 58 -2.21 2.58 9.89
CA GLY A 58 -1.48 1.65 10.74
C GLY A 58 -0.50 0.86 9.88
N VAL A 59 0.76 0.76 10.32
CA VAL A 59 1.84 0.07 9.61
C VAL A 59 2.60 -0.76 10.65
N SER A 60 2.92 -2.00 10.31
CA SER A 60 3.66 -2.91 11.17
C SER A 60 5.12 -2.49 11.30
N ASP A 61 5.76 -2.85 12.41
CA ASP A 61 7.18 -2.59 12.61
C ASP A 61 8.04 -3.37 11.61
N ASP A 62 7.69 -4.62 11.25
CA ASP A 62 8.30 -5.36 10.13
C ASP A 62 8.25 -4.60 8.79
N GLU A 63 7.13 -3.95 8.45
CA GLU A 63 6.99 -3.17 7.21
C GLU A 63 7.87 -1.91 7.25
N VAL A 64 7.89 -1.22 8.40
CA VAL A 64 8.74 -0.06 8.66
C VAL A 64 10.23 -0.42 8.57
N PHE A 65 10.63 -1.57 9.13
CA PHE A 65 12.01 -2.06 9.08
C PHE A 65 12.38 -2.59 7.68
N GLY A 66 11.46 -3.25 6.97
CA GLY A 66 11.67 -3.65 5.58
C GLY A 66 11.90 -2.44 4.65
N LEU A 67 11.07 -1.40 4.77
CA LEU A 67 11.29 -0.12 4.08
C LEU A 67 12.62 0.54 4.48
N ALA A 68 13.08 0.37 5.71
CA ALA A 68 14.38 0.87 6.15
C ALA A 68 15.54 0.11 5.48
N VAL A 69 15.48 -1.22 5.38
CA VAL A 69 16.50 -2.03 4.68
C VAL A 69 16.54 -1.68 3.19
N HIS A 70 15.38 -1.62 2.52
CA HIS A 70 15.29 -1.22 1.11
C HIS A 70 15.89 0.18 0.85
N TYR A 71 15.72 1.14 1.78
CA TYR A 71 16.32 2.46 1.64
C TYR A 71 17.86 2.45 1.55
N TYR A 72 18.51 1.48 2.18
CA TYR A 72 19.95 1.32 2.11
C TYR A 72 20.35 0.48 0.90
N ASP A 73 19.73 -0.69 0.69
CA ASP A 73 20.05 -1.64 -0.39
C ASP A 73 19.94 -1.02 -1.79
N GLU A 74 18.90 -0.23 -2.06
CA GLU A 74 18.78 0.51 -3.32
C GLU A 74 19.58 1.83 -3.25
N ASP A 75 20.74 1.87 -3.92
CA ASP A 75 21.63 3.05 -3.91
C ASP A 75 20.99 4.32 -4.51
N ASP A 76 20.05 4.20 -5.46
CA ASP A 76 19.50 5.31 -6.27
C ASP A 76 18.11 5.84 -5.81
N ILE A 77 17.71 5.62 -4.55
CA ILE A 77 16.43 6.17 -4.05
C ILE A 77 16.50 7.70 -3.93
N VAL A 78 15.94 8.38 -4.93
CA VAL A 78 15.66 9.82 -4.87
C VAL A 78 14.52 10.06 -3.86
N VAL A 79 14.88 10.47 -2.64
CA VAL A 79 13.92 10.84 -1.59
C VAL A 79 13.30 12.19 -1.92
N GLU A 80 12.28 12.18 -2.79
CA GLU A 80 11.61 13.38 -3.33
C GLU A 80 11.33 14.45 -2.26
N GLY A 81 11.40 15.72 -2.66
CA GLY A 81 11.00 16.83 -1.80
C GLY A 81 9.52 16.73 -1.43
N PRO A 82 9.07 17.33 -0.31
CA PRO A 82 7.66 17.36 0.04
C PRO A 82 6.87 17.97 -1.11
N LYS A 83 6.02 17.14 -1.74
CA LYS A 83 5.15 17.56 -2.83
C LYS A 83 4.05 18.43 -2.23
N ASN A 84 4.32 19.74 -2.15
CA ASN A 84 3.36 20.78 -1.77
C ASN A 84 2.15 20.70 -2.71
N LYS A 85 1.18 19.88 -2.32
CA LYS A 85 -0.07 19.68 -3.04
C LYS A 85 -0.96 20.89 -2.80
N VAL A 86 -0.65 21.97 -3.52
CA VAL A 86 -1.53 23.13 -3.69
C VAL A 86 -2.78 22.65 -4.43
N GLU A 87 -3.74 22.14 -3.65
CA GLU A 87 -5.03 21.65 -4.14
C GLU A 87 -5.85 22.85 -4.61
N ALA A 88 -5.63 23.22 -5.86
CA ALA A 88 -6.31 24.32 -6.52
C ALA A 88 -7.82 24.03 -6.57
N VAL A 89 -8.56 24.69 -5.68
CA VAL A 89 -10.02 24.57 -5.58
C VAL A 89 -10.66 25.12 -6.84
N GLN A 90 -10.91 24.25 -7.82
CA GLN A 90 -11.72 24.58 -8.98
C GLN A 90 -13.19 24.44 -8.59
N SER A 91 -13.84 25.57 -8.37
CA SER A 91 -15.24 25.65 -7.93
C SER A 91 -16.21 25.10 -8.99
N PRO A 92 -17.32 24.45 -8.57
CA PRO A 92 -18.26 23.83 -9.49
C PRO A 92 -19.14 24.85 -10.24
N SER A 93 -19.57 24.48 -11.45
CA SER A 93 -20.64 25.15 -12.20
C SER A 93 -21.35 24.13 -13.12
N PRO A 94 -22.65 24.29 -13.47
CA PRO A 94 -23.51 23.10 -13.71
C PRO A 94 -23.91 22.80 -15.17
N GLU A 95 -23.89 21.50 -15.48
CA GLU A 95 -24.95 20.73 -16.19
C GLU A 95 -25.20 20.92 -17.73
N PRO A 96 -25.92 19.99 -18.41
CA PRO A 96 -25.70 19.61 -19.83
C PRO A 96 -26.90 20.02 -20.75
N PRO A 97 -27.33 19.31 -21.85
CA PRO A 97 -26.76 18.22 -22.66
C PRO A 97 -26.87 18.36 -24.21
N ALA A 98 -26.18 17.50 -24.98
CA ALA A 98 -26.59 17.07 -26.33
C ALA A 98 -25.92 15.75 -26.81
N SER A 99 -26.68 14.93 -27.53
CA SER A 99 -26.29 13.81 -28.42
C SER A 99 -27.06 14.01 -29.77
N PRO A 100 -27.00 13.19 -30.85
CA PRO A 100 -26.73 11.73 -30.89
C PRO A 100 -25.98 11.16 -32.14
N GLU A 101 -25.83 9.82 -32.14
CA GLU A 101 -25.75 8.89 -33.30
C GLU A 101 -24.54 8.98 -34.28
N GLN A 102 -24.12 7.90 -34.98
CA GLN A 102 -24.69 6.54 -35.14
C GLN A 102 -23.84 5.47 -34.37
N ILE A 103 -24.01 4.13 -34.30
CA ILE A 103 -24.70 3.02 -35.04
C ILE A 103 -24.22 2.76 -36.50
N THR A 104 -24.37 1.57 -37.12
CA THR A 104 -24.96 0.28 -36.70
C THR A 104 -24.17 -0.96 -37.18
N SER A 105 -24.37 -2.11 -36.51
CA SER A 105 -24.13 -3.52 -36.94
C SER A 105 -24.42 -4.42 -35.73
N GLU A 106 -25.67 -4.65 -35.31
CA GLU A 106 -26.62 -5.68 -35.80
C GLU A 106 -26.08 -7.12 -35.87
N GLU A 107 -26.77 -8.18 -35.42
CA GLU A 107 -27.89 -8.37 -34.45
C GLU A 107 -27.80 -9.86 -33.95
N LYS A 108 -27.81 -10.20 -32.64
CA LYS A 108 -28.97 -10.36 -31.70
C LYS A 108 -29.60 -11.79 -31.78
N PRO A 109 -30.70 -12.08 -31.04
CA PRO A 109 -30.79 -12.51 -29.62
C PRO A 109 -30.95 -14.06 -29.46
N LYS A 110 -30.97 -14.66 -28.25
CA LYS A 110 -32.08 -14.76 -27.24
C LYS A 110 -31.62 -15.78 -26.15
N GLN A 111 -32.17 -15.94 -24.94
CA GLN A 111 -33.31 -15.36 -24.21
C GLN A 111 -33.05 -15.45 -22.67
N ARG A 112 -33.76 -14.66 -21.84
CA ARG A 112 -33.57 -14.61 -20.36
C ARG A 112 -34.48 -15.61 -19.61
N LYS A 113 -33.99 -16.28 -18.54
CA LYS A 113 -34.45 -16.22 -17.12
C LYS A 113 -33.93 -17.39 -16.25
N PRO A 114 -33.93 -17.28 -14.89
CA PRO A 114 -33.05 -18.07 -14.02
C PRO A 114 -33.70 -19.31 -13.37
N ARG A 115 -32.86 -20.18 -12.78
CA ARG A 115 -33.26 -21.24 -11.83
C ARG A 115 -32.09 -21.60 -10.89
N LYS A 116 -32.35 -21.71 -9.57
CA LYS A 116 -31.40 -22.30 -8.59
C LYS A 116 -31.52 -23.85 -8.61
N PRO A 117 -30.81 -24.59 -7.74
CA PRO A 117 -29.50 -25.18 -7.98
C PRO A 117 -29.60 -26.71 -8.18
N LYS A 118 -28.47 -27.39 -8.41
CA LYS A 118 -28.32 -28.84 -8.17
C LYS A 118 -26.97 -29.13 -7.52
N ALA A 119 -26.93 -30.17 -6.69
CA ALA A 119 -25.79 -30.49 -5.84
C ALA A 119 -24.93 -31.63 -6.39
N ALA A 120 -23.63 -31.53 -6.15
CA ALA A 120 -22.79 -32.61 -5.63
C ALA A 120 -22.29 -32.08 -4.27
N VAL A 121 -22.58 -32.65 -3.10
CA VAL A 121 -22.53 -34.07 -2.72
C VAL A 121 -21.11 -34.62 -2.87
N ASP A 122 -20.18 -33.97 -2.17
CA ASP A 122 -18.95 -34.62 -1.74
C ASP A 122 -19.26 -35.44 -0.46
N PRO A 123 -18.85 -36.72 -0.37
CA PRO A 123 -19.26 -37.61 0.71
C PRO A 123 -18.33 -37.62 1.95
N ASN A 124 -17.41 -36.65 2.12
CA ASN A 124 -16.53 -36.65 3.30
C ASN A 124 -16.25 -35.27 3.92
N ILE A 125 -17.28 -34.61 4.44
CA ILE A 125 -17.16 -33.49 5.38
C ILE A 125 -18.03 -33.78 6.61
N PRO A 126 -17.46 -33.84 7.83
CA PRO A 126 -18.25 -34.02 9.05
C PRO A 126 -19.11 -32.78 9.36
N GLU A 127 -20.27 -33.00 9.98
CA GLU A 127 -21.29 -31.96 10.19
C GLU A 127 -20.78 -30.83 11.12
N PRO A 128 -20.98 -29.55 10.77
CA PRO A 128 -20.72 -28.45 11.68
C PRO A 128 -21.77 -28.45 12.80
N LEU A 129 -21.31 -28.47 14.05
CA LEU A 129 -22.20 -28.45 15.22
C LEU A 129 -22.95 -27.12 15.32
N ASP A 130 -24.28 -27.19 15.42
CA ASP A 130 -25.13 -26.04 15.74
C ASP A 130 -24.81 -25.52 17.14
N ILE A 131 -24.14 -24.36 17.22
CA ILE A 131 -23.93 -23.62 18.47
C ILE A 131 -25.06 -22.59 18.59
N PRO A 132 -26.02 -22.77 19.51
CA PRO A 132 -27.07 -21.78 19.72
C PRO A 132 -26.47 -20.50 20.29
N ILE A 133 -26.68 -19.37 19.60
CA ILE A 133 -26.42 -18.04 20.16
C ILE A 133 -27.47 -17.76 21.22
N PHE A 134 -27.03 -17.31 22.39
CA PHE A 134 -27.83 -16.95 23.57
C PHE A 134 -27.65 -15.45 23.88
#